data_AF-B1M2G8-F1
#
_entry.id   AF-B1M2G8-F1
#
_cell.length_a   1.000
_cell.length_b   1.000
_cell.length_c   1.000
_cell.angle_alpha   90.00
_cell.angle_beta   90.00
_cell.angle_gamma   90.00
#
_symmetry.space_group_name_H-M   'P 1'
#
loop_
_entity.id
_entity.type
_entity.pdbx_description
1 polymer ?
#
loop_
_entity_poly.entity_id
_entity_poly.type
_entity_poly.pdbx_seq_one_letter_code
_entity_poly.pdbx_strand_id
1 'polypeptide(L)'
;MHPDPDAAPAEIRLREAEMIAVAYRRAARGDAWTALVAAIADALVDLEALERRLARQGGLVSLGYARGRTETSGGPGRRHGGPGD
;
A
#
# COMPACT_ATOMS: atom_id res chain seq x y z
N MET A 1 14.67 -12.31 -1.04
CA MET A 1 14.08 -11.75 0.20
C MET A 1 12.74 -11.14 -0.17
N HIS A 2 11.65 -11.88 -0.02
CA HIS A 2 10.30 -11.41 -0.35
C HIS A 2 9.71 -10.79 0.92
N PRO A 3 9.21 -9.53 0.91
CA PRO A 3 8.56 -8.97 2.08
C PRO A 3 7.27 -9.75 2.35
N ASP A 4 7.10 -10.15 3.61
CA ASP A 4 5.96 -10.92 4.10
C ASP A 4 4.67 -10.07 3.97
N PRO A 5 3.63 -10.55 3.25
CA PRO A 5 2.35 -9.85 3.13
C PRO A 5 1.56 -9.83 4.45
N ASP A 6 1.96 -10.62 5.45
CA ASP A 6 1.38 -10.69 6.79
C ASP A 6 2.26 -10.04 7.87
N ALA A 7 3.18 -9.14 7.49
CA ALA A 7 3.86 -8.28 8.46
C ALA A 7 2.79 -7.47 9.21
N ALA A 8 2.38 -8.00 10.37
CA ALA A 8 1.37 -7.43 11.24
C ALA A 8 1.60 -5.92 11.38
N PRO A 9 0.53 -5.09 11.38
CA PRO A 9 0.67 -3.65 11.58
C PRO A 9 1.60 -3.46 12.77
N ALA A 10 2.76 -2.82 12.50
CA ALA A 10 3.90 -2.81 13.39
C ALA A 10 3.42 -2.58 14.81
N GLU A 11 3.54 -3.61 15.66
CA GLU A 11 3.04 -3.55 17.02
C GLU A 11 3.79 -2.42 17.72
N ILE A 12 3.17 -1.25 17.81
CA ILE A 12 3.84 -0.05 18.30
C ILE A 12 4.17 -0.34 19.76
N ARG A 13 5.45 -0.56 20.04
CA ARG A 13 5.90 -0.77 21.40
C ARG A 13 5.57 0.50 22.16
N LEU A 14 4.86 0.38 23.28
CA LEU A 14 4.40 1.51 24.09
C LEU A 14 5.51 2.53 24.36
N ARG A 15 6.73 2.03 24.63
CA ARG A 15 7.94 2.84 24.84
C ARG A 15 8.31 3.73 23.64
N GLU A 16 8.10 3.26 22.43
CA GLU A 16 8.41 4.00 21.20
C GLU A 16 7.37 5.09 20.96
N ALA A 17 6.08 4.78 21.14
CA ALA A 17 5.01 5.78 21.11
C ALA A 17 5.24 6.90 22.13
N GLU A 18 5.67 6.56 23.35
CA GLU A 18 6.02 7.53 24.38
C GLU A 18 7.18 8.44 23.97
N MET A 19 8.25 7.88 23.36
CA MET A 19 9.37 8.68 22.87
C MET A 19 8.93 9.67 21.78
N ILE A 20 8.08 9.22 20.85
CA ILE A 20 7.52 10.08 19.80
C ILE A 20 6.67 11.20 20.43
N ALA A 21 5.77 10.86 21.35
CA ALA A 21 4.94 11.84 22.05
C ALA A 21 5.78 12.89 22.81
N VAL A 22 6.87 12.47 23.46
CA VAL A 22 7.81 13.37 24.14
C VAL A 22 8.49 14.32 23.14
N ALA A 23 8.85 13.83 21.95
CA ALA A 23 9.45 14.68 20.92
C ALA A 23 8.49 15.79 20.45
N TYR A 24 7.24 15.45 20.16
CA TYR A 24 6.22 16.44 19.80
C TYR A 24 5.92 17.42 20.93
N ARG A 25 5.84 16.93 22.18
CA ARG A 25 5.63 17.80 23.34
C ARG A 25 6.77 18.80 23.53
N ARG A 26 8.02 18.39 23.27
CA ARG A 26 9.18 19.29 23.29
C ARG A 26 9.12 20.32 22.17
N ALA A 27 8.76 19.90 20.96
CA ALA A 27 8.60 20.80 19.81
C ALA A 27 7.50 21.85 20.04
N ALA A 28 6.40 21.44 20.68
CA ALA A 28 5.29 22.31 21.05
C ALA A 28 5.52 23.13 22.34
N ARG A 29 6.75 23.17 22.87
CA ARG A 29 7.11 23.89 24.11
C ARG A 29 6.23 23.53 25.31
N GLY A 30 5.79 22.27 25.38
CA GLY A 30 4.95 21.75 26.46
C GLY A 30 3.44 21.81 26.22
N ASP A 31 2.97 22.45 25.14
CA ASP A 31 1.55 22.43 24.75
C ASP A 31 1.16 21.04 24.24
N ALA A 32 0.37 20.34 25.04
CA ALA A 32 -0.05 18.97 24.75
C ALA A 32 -1.05 18.90 23.58
N TRP A 33 -1.90 19.92 23.40
CA TRP A 33 -2.88 19.94 22.32
C TRP A 33 -2.19 20.19 20.98
N THR A 34 -1.29 21.17 20.92
CA THR A 34 -0.48 21.41 19.71
C THR A 34 0.39 20.22 19.37
N ALA A 35 1.00 19.56 20.37
CA ALA A 35 1.79 18.35 20.15
C ALA A 35 0.95 17.20 19.55
N LEU A 36 -0.26 16.99 20.07
CA LEU A 36 -1.17 15.96 19.58
C LEU A 36 -1.61 16.24 18.13
N VAL A 37 -2.01 17.48 17.84
CA VAL A 37 -2.43 17.88 16.50
C VAL A 37 -1.29 17.71 15.50
N ALA A 38 -0.06 18.09 15.87
CA ALA A 38 1.12 17.90 15.02
C ALA A 38 1.43 16.41 14.77
N ALA A 39 1.40 15.58 15.80
CA ALA A 39 1.64 14.14 15.67
C ALA A 39 0.60 13.45 14.76
N ILE A 40 -0.68 13.85 14.87
CA ILE A 40 -1.74 13.31 14.01
C ILE A 40 -1.56 13.80 12.57
N ALA A 41 -1.23 15.07 12.36
CA ALA A 41 -1.00 15.61 11.01
C ALA A 41 0.13 14.86 10.28
N ASP A 42 1.25 14.63 10.95
CA ASP A 42 2.38 13.89 10.38
C ASP A 42 2.00 12.42 10.11
N ALA A 43 1.26 11.77 11.01
CA ALA A 43 0.77 10.40 10.79
C ALA A 43 -0.16 10.28 9.57
N LEU A 44 -1.01 11.29 9.31
CA LEU A 44 -1.87 11.32 8.13
C LEU A 44 -1.06 11.52 6.84
N VAL A 45 0.00 12.33 6.88
CA VAL A 45 0.93 12.50 5.74
C VAL A 45 1.66 11.20 5.44
N ASP A 46 2.12 10.49 6.48
CA ASP A 46 2.77 9.19 6.33
C ASP A 46 1.81 8.14 5.74
N LEU A 47 0.55 8.13 6.17
CA LEU A 47 -0.48 7.27 5.60
C LEU A 47 -0.70 7.56 4.11
N GLU A 48 -0.86 8.83 3.72
CA GLU A 48 -1.01 9.21 2.31
C GLU A 48 0.24 8.84 1.48
N ALA A 49 1.44 9.00 2.05
CA ALA A 49 2.68 8.59 1.40
C ALA A 49 2.74 7.07 1.18
N LEU A 50 2.30 6.29 2.17
CA LEU A 50 2.20 4.83 2.10
C LEU A 50 1.16 4.41 1.06
N GLU A 51 -0.04 4.98 1.10
CA GLU A 51 -1.11 4.70 0.13
C GLU A 51 -0.65 5.00 -1.30
N ARG A 52 0.03 6.13 -1.53
CA ARG A 52 0.60 6.45 -2.84
C ARG A 52 1.68 5.45 -3.27
N ARG A 53 2.51 4.97 -2.34
CA ARG A 53 3.52 3.94 -2.62
C ARG A 53 2.85 2.60 -2.98
N LEU A 54 1.84 2.20 -2.23
CA LEU A 54 1.05 1.00 -2.50
C LEU A 54 0.30 1.10 -3.81
N ALA A 55 -0.31 2.25 -4.14
CA ALA A 55 -0.98 2.46 -5.42
C ALA A 55 0.00 2.36 -6.61
N ARG A 56 1.21 2.92 -6.48
CA ARG A 56 2.27 2.77 -7.50
C ARG A 56 2.74 1.32 -7.63
N GLN A 57 2.82 0.57 -6.54
CA GLN A 57 3.21 -0.85 -6.56
C GLN A 57 2.06 -1.76 -7.07
N GLY A 58 0.82 -1.47 -6.71
CA GLY A 58 -0.39 -2.16 -7.17
C GLY A 58 -0.68 -1.93 -8.65
N GLY A 59 -0.30 -0.78 -9.21
CA GLY A 59 -0.34 -0.55 -10.66
C GLY A 59 0.52 -1.53 -11.47
N LEU A 60 1.67 -1.95 -10.92
CA LEU A 60 2.54 -2.96 -11.53
C LEU A 60 1.96 -4.38 -11.37
N VAL A 61 1.24 -4.65 -10.28
CA VAL A 61 0.52 -5.92 -10.08
C VAL A 61 -0.66 -6.03 -11.04
N SER A 62 -1.44 -4.97 -11.26
CA SER A 62 -2.55 -4.96 -12.22
C SER A 62 -2.09 -5.11 -13.68
N LEU A 63 -0.92 -4.56 -14.06
CA LEU A 63 -0.34 -4.79 -15.39
C LEU A 63 0.15 -6.24 -15.55
N GLY A 64 0.74 -6.82 -14.50
CA GLY A 64 1.14 -8.24 -14.46
C GLY A 64 -0.04 -9.21 -14.48
N TYR A 65 -1.12 -8.88 -13.76
CA TYR A 65 -2.35 -9.68 -13.70
C TYR A 65 -3.17 -9.60 -15.01
N ALA A 66 -3.14 -8.44 -15.69
CA ALA A 66 -3.71 -8.29 -17.03
C ALA A 66 -2.92 -9.09 -18.08
N ARG A 67 -1.57 -9.09 -18.03
CA ARG A 67 -0.72 -9.87 -18.94
C ARG A 67 -0.92 -11.39 -18.77
N GLY A 68 -1.02 -11.87 -17.53
CA GLY A 68 -1.28 -13.28 -17.22
C GLY A 68 -2.66 -13.79 -17.69
N ARG A 69 -3.65 -12.90 -17.81
CA ARG A 69 -4.97 -13.25 -18.38
C ARG A 69 -5.01 -13.21 -19.90
N THR A 70 -4.22 -12.35 -20.55
CA THR A 70 -4.19 -12.28 -22.01
C THR A 70 -3.45 -13.44 -22.66
N GLU A 71 -2.53 -14.10 -21.96
CA GLU A 71 -1.82 -15.27 -22.52
C GLU A 71 -2.62 -16.59 -22.41
N THR A 72 -3.62 -16.68 -21.52
CA THR A 72 -4.48 -17.88 -21.41
C THR A 72 -5.76 -17.84 -22.25
N SER A 73 -5.97 -16.78 -23.05
CA SER A 73 -7.05 -16.69 -24.04
C SER A 73 -6.49 -16.68 -25.47
N GLY A 74 -5.47 -17.48 -25.72
CA GLY A 74 -4.93 -17.80 -27.05
C GLY A 74 -5.17 -19.26 -27.42
N GLY A 75 -6.40 -19.79 -27.24
CA GLY A 75 -6.78 -21.13 -27.69
C GLY A 75 -7.25 -21.11 -29.16
N PRO A 76 -6.75 -22.00 -30.04
CA PRO A 76 -6.93 -21.89 -31.49
C PRO A 76 -8.37 -22.26 -31.89
N GLY A 77 -9.15 -21.25 -32.27
CA GLY A 77 -10.45 -21.43 -32.93
C GLY A 77 -10.27 -22.12 -34.27
N ARG A 78 -10.53 -23.42 -34.27
CA ARG A 78 -10.35 -24.34 -35.38
C ARG A 78 -11.17 -23.91 -36.60
N ARG A 79 -10.50 -23.96 -37.74
CA ARG A 79 -11.12 -23.94 -39.08
C ARG A 79 -12.09 -25.12 -39.18
N HIS A 80 -13.33 -24.86 -39.59
CA HIS A 80 -14.14 -25.88 -40.25
C HIS A 80 -14.83 -25.22 -41.43
N GLY A 81 -14.42 -25.64 -42.63
CA GLY A 81 -15.00 -25.22 -43.89
C GLY A 81 -16.38 -25.85 -44.09
N GLY A 82 -17.21 -25.19 -44.88
CA GLY A 82 -18.33 -25.82 -45.57
C GLY A 82 -17.86 -26.92 -46.53
N PRO A 83 -18.76 -27.68 -47.16
CA PRO A 83 -19.74 -27.17 -48.15
C PRO A 83 -21.17 -27.72 -47.87
N GLY A 84 -22.29 -27.33 -48.48
CA GLY A 84 -22.61 -27.00 -49.89
C GLY A 84 -23.60 -28.07 -50.39
N ASP A 85 -24.79 -27.62 -50.80
CA ASP A 85 -25.96 -28.32 -51.41
C ASP A 85 -26.57 -29.57 -50.72
#